data_AF-A0A482WVR3-F1
#
_entry.id   AF-A0A482WVR3-F1
#
_cell.length_a   1.000
_cell.length_b   1.000
_cell.length_c   1.000
_cell.angle_alpha   90.00
_cell.angle_beta   90.00
_cell.angle_gamma   90.00
#
_symmetry.space_group_name_H-M   'P 1'
#
loop_
_entity.id
_entity.type
_entity.pdbx_description
1 polymer ?
#
loop_
_entity_poly.entity_id
_entity_poly.type
_entity_poly.pdbx_seq_one_letter_code
_entity_poly.pdbx_strand_id
1 'polypeptide(L)'
;MQMNLTFKVLSVLIVGLPASFSDSQNEESVNIKRPHIIFIVADDLGWNDVGFHGSDQIPTPNIDALAYSGLILNNYYVSPICTPSRSALMTGKHPIHTGMQHGVLYGAEPRGLPLNEKILPEYLQELGYSNHIVGKWHLGSFKKEYTPLYRGFESHTGYWTGHHDYYDHSAVETGFWGFDMRRGMDVAWDLHGKYSTDIFTDESVRIIRGHNSSRPLFLYIGHVAVHSANPYSPLPAPDELVAKFTTIENFNRRKFAAILTKLDESVGKVVAALQSSKMLKDSLIVFTTDNGGPAAGFNSNAASNWPLRGVRKSVQLFPNLYSNLF
;
A
#
# COMPACT_ATOMS: atom_id res chain seq x y z
N MET A 1 41.73 47.68 29.70
CA MET A 1 42.12 48.29 28.41
C MET A 1 40.85 48.54 27.60
N GLN A 2 40.14 49.61 27.95
CA GLN A 2 38.95 50.10 27.24
C GLN A 2 39.44 51.07 26.17
N MET A 3 39.02 50.88 24.92
CA MET A 3 39.28 51.84 23.85
C MET A 3 37.95 52.43 23.40
N ASN A 4 37.80 53.72 23.69
CA ASN A 4 36.72 54.59 23.26
C ASN A 4 36.78 54.79 21.74
N LEU A 5 35.68 54.54 21.04
CA LEU A 5 35.47 55.05 19.68
C LEU A 5 34.67 56.35 19.74
N THR A 6 35.31 57.44 19.31
CA THR A 6 34.71 58.76 19.15
C THR A 6 33.87 58.82 17.87
N PHE A 7 32.62 59.27 18.01
CA PHE A 7 31.69 59.55 16.93
C PHE A 7 32.13 60.74 16.06
N LYS A 8 32.05 60.60 14.74
CA LYS A 8 31.89 61.72 13.79
C LYS A 8 30.49 61.65 13.20
N VAL A 9 29.65 62.61 13.57
CA VAL A 9 28.35 62.84 12.94
C VAL A 9 28.60 63.61 11.64
N LEU A 10 28.25 63.03 10.50
CA LEU A 10 28.13 63.74 9.24
C LEU A 10 26.65 63.76 8.85
N SER A 11 26.01 64.90 9.04
CA SER A 11 24.66 65.18 8.59
C SER A 11 24.66 65.28 7.07
N VAL A 12 24.00 64.35 6.37
CA VAL A 12 23.70 64.49 4.94
C VAL A 12 22.21 64.75 4.78
N LEU A 13 21.92 65.93 4.24
CA LEU A 13 20.61 66.40 3.81
C LEU A 13 19.98 65.41 2.83
N ILE A 14 18.74 65.01 3.11
CA ILE A 14 17.86 64.31 2.17
C ILE A 14 17.41 65.32 1.11
N VAL A 15 17.93 65.21 -0.10
CA VAL A 15 17.37 65.86 -1.29
C VAL A 15 16.59 64.78 -2.05
N GLY A 16 15.28 64.98 -2.16
CA GLY A 16 14.37 64.05 -2.81
C GLY A 16 14.65 63.89 -4.30
N LEU A 17 14.76 62.64 -4.72
CA LEU A 17 14.52 62.19 -6.09
C LEU A 17 13.43 61.12 -6.01
N PRO A 18 12.39 61.16 -6.86
CA PRO A 18 11.45 60.05 -6.96
C PRO A 18 12.16 58.91 -7.68
N ALA A 19 12.90 58.10 -6.93
CA ALA A 19 13.33 56.80 -7.40
C ALA A 19 12.11 55.90 -7.37
N SER A 20 11.50 55.71 -8.53
CA SER A 20 10.59 54.59 -8.79
C SER A 20 11.38 53.30 -8.54
N PHE A 21 11.37 52.81 -7.32
CA PHE A 21 11.74 51.44 -7.03
C PHE A 21 10.67 50.56 -7.67
N SER A 22 10.92 50.11 -8.89
CA SER A 22 10.30 48.90 -9.37
C SER A 22 10.89 47.79 -8.51
N ASP A 23 10.18 47.47 -7.44
CA ASP A 23 10.41 46.26 -6.67
C ASP A 23 9.98 45.10 -7.57
N SER A 24 10.85 44.73 -8.53
CA SER A 24 10.73 43.49 -9.26
C SER A 24 11.12 42.38 -8.30
N GLN A 25 10.20 42.08 -7.39
CA GLN A 25 10.13 40.80 -6.73
C GLN A 25 9.97 39.78 -7.86
N ASN A 26 11.09 39.25 -8.36
CA ASN A 26 11.09 37.94 -8.98
C ASN A 26 10.75 36.97 -7.85
N GLU A 27 9.47 36.88 -7.52
CA GLU A 27 8.91 35.67 -6.93
C GLU A 27 9.19 34.59 -7.96
N GLU A 28 10.30 33.87 -7.80
CA GLU A 28 10.39 32.52 -8.31
C GLU A 28 9.17 31.80 -7.74
N SER A 29 8.09 31.76 -8.52
CA SER A 29 6.96 30.88 -8.25
C SER A 29 7.58 29.49 -8.10
N VAL A 30 7.72 29.04 -6.85
CA VAL A 30 8.10 27.67 -6.57
C VAL A 30 6.95 26.86 -7.15
N ASN A 31 7.16 26.35 -8.36
CA ASN A 31 6.22 25.43 -8.97
C ASN A 31 6.34 24.14 -8.15
N ILE A 32 5.60 24.09 -7.03
CA ILE A 32 5.54 22.94 -6.14
C ILE A 32 4.87 21.82 -6.95
N LYS A 33 5.70 21.04 -7.64
CA LYS A 33 5.26 19.88 -8.39
C LYS A 33 4.63 18.90 -7.40
N ARG A 34 3.37 18.56 -7.62
CA ARG A 34 2.66 17.56 -6.81
C ARG A 34 3.41 16.23 -6.91
N PRO A 35 3.68 15.55 -5.78
CA PRO A 35 4.41 14.29 -5.82
C PRO A 35 3.58 13.19 -6.49
N HIS A 36 4.25 12.18 -7.03
CA HIS A 36 3.62 10.89 -7.30
C HIS A 36 3.37 10.18 -5.96
N ILE A 37 2.27 9.44 -5.84
CA ILE A 37 1.90 8.69 -4.64
C ILE A 37 1.84 7.21 -5.04
N ILE A 38 2.71 6.40 -4.45
CA ILE A 38 2.76 4.95 -4.67
C ILE A 38 2.39 4.28 -3.35
N PHE A 39 1.21 3.67 -3.30
CA PHE A 39 0.65 3.12 -2.08
C PHE A 39 0.58 1.59 -2.18
N ILE A 40 1.51 0.91 -1.52
CA ILE A 40 1.68 -0.55 -1.54
C ILE A 40 1.03 -1.14 -0.28
N VAL A 41 0.05 -2.01 -0.47
CA VAL A 41 -0.67 -2.69 0.60
C VAL A 41 -0.46 -4.19 0.49
N ALA A 42 0.26 -4.75 1.45
CA ALA A 42 0.31 -6.19 1.69
C ALA A 42 -1.00 -6.66 2.34
N ASP A 43 -1.38 -7.90 2.08
CA ASP A 43 -2.58 -8.53 2.64
C ASP A 43 -2.12 -9.56 3.68
N ASP A 44 -2.62 -9.46 4.92
CA ASP A 44 -2.28 -10.39 6.01
C ASP A 44 -0.77 -10.42 6.42
N LEU A 45 0.01 -9.37 6.15
CA LEU A 45 1.41 -9.29 6.61
C LEU A 45 1.49 -9.03 8.11
N GLY A 46 2.16 -9.93 8.85
CA GLY A 46 2.35 -9.83 10.29
C GLY A 46 3.47 -8.88 10.70
N TRP A 47 3.41 -8.42 11.96
CA TRP A 47 4.38 -7.49 12.52
C TRP A 47 5.83 -8.02 12.47
N ASN A 48 6.03 -9.31 12.71
CA ASN A 48 7.33 -9.98 12.77
C ASN A 48 7.71 -10.70 11.48
N ASP A 49 7.15 -10.28 10.34
CA ASP A 49 7.41 -10.95 9.06
C ASP A 49 8.47 -10.22 8.22
N VAL A 50 8.82 -8.98 8.59
CA VAL A 50 9.77 -8.13 7.88
C VAL A 50 11.04 -7.90 8.71
N GLY A 51 12.18 -7.77 8.03
CA GLY A 51 13.49 -7.62 8.65
C GLY A 51 13.61 -6.34 9.48
N PHE A 52 13.05 -5.22 9.02
CA PHE A 52 13.10 -3.94 9.73
C PHE A 52 12.35 -3.92 11.09
N HIS A 53 11.50 -4.91 11.37
CA HIS A 53 10.88 -5.13 12.68
C HIS A 53 11.61 -6.18 13.54
N GLY A 54 12.79 -6.64 13.12
CA GLY A 54 13.67 -7.52 13.89
C GLY A 54 13.52 -9.01 13.58
N SER A 55 12.76 -9.39 12.54
CA SER A 55 12.67 -10.78 12.10
C SER A 55 13.92 -11.19 11.33
N ASP A 56 14.63 -12.21 11.78
CA ASP A 56 15.79 -12.79 11.10
C ASP A 56 15.42 -14.01 10.22
N GLN A 57 14.14 -14.39 10.25
CA GLN A 57 13.68 -15.65 9.67
C GLN A 57 13.41 -15.56 8.17
N ILE A 58 12.91 -14.42 7.68
CA ILE A 58 12.55 -14.19 6.28
C ILE A 58 13.24 -12.89 5.81
N PRO A 59 14.24 -12.97 4.91
CA PRO A 59 14.87 -11.77 4.38
C PRO A 59 13.91 -10.95 3.52
N THR A 60 13.79 -9.65 3.79
CA THR A 60 13.01 -8.68 3.02
C THR A 60 13.85 -7.47 2.60
N PRO A 61 14.95 -7.66 1.86
CA PRO A 61 15.95 -6.61 1.65
C PRO A 61 15.41 -5.37 0.93
N ASN A 62 14.42 -5.49 0.04
CA ASN A 62 13.87 -4.34 -0.68
C ASN A 62 12.90 -3.53 0.19
N ILE A 63 12.06 -4.21 0.96
CA ILE A 63 11.18 -3.59 1.96
C ILE A 63 12.02 -2.93 3.06
N ASP A 64 13.06 -3.61 3.53
CA ASP A 64 13.98 -3.09 4.54
C ASP A 64 14.75 -1.88 4.03
N ALA A 65 15.23 -1.91 2.77
CA ALA A 65 15.87 -0.76 2.15
C ALA A 65 14.93 0.44 2.06
N LEU A 66 13.64 0.23 1.71
CA LEU A 66 12.64 1.29 1.70
C LEU A 66 12.42 1.86 3.11
N ALA A 67 12.31 1.00 4.12
CA ALA A 67 12.11 1.38 5.52
C ALA A 67 13.30 2.18 6.07
N TYR A 68 14.53 1.69 5.89
CA TYR A 68 15.75 2.35 6.39
C TYR A 68 16.14 3.61 5.62
N SER A 69 15.63 3.78 4.39
CA SER A 69 15.79 5.01 3.60
C SER A 69 14.68 6.04 3.86
N GLY A 70 13.71 5.72 4.72
CA GLY A 70 12.49 6.51 4.94
C GLY A 70 12.12 6.66 6.41
N LEU A 71 10.82 6.62 6.70
CA LEU A 71 10.27 6.74 8.05
C LEU A 71 9.55 5.44 8.43
N ILE A 72 9.94 4.85 9.54
CA ILE A 72 9.30 3.66 10.11
C ILE A 72 8.23 4.10 11.12
N LEU A 73 6.99 3.68 10.90
CA LEU A 73 5.85 4.03 11.75
C LEU A 73 5.56 2.93 12.79
N ASN A 74 6.31 2.93 13.89
CA ASN A 74 6.18 1.92 14.95
C ASN A 74 4.86 1.99 15.76
N ASN A 75 4.08 3.06 15.61
CA ASN A 75 2.76 3.24 16.23
C ASN A 75 1.69 3.51 15.16
N TYR A 76 1.65 2.66 14.14
CA TYR A 76 0.69 2.71 13.04
C TYR A 76 -0.39 1.63 13.20
N TYR A 77 -1.65 1.98 12.93
CA TYR A 77 -2.79 1.10 13.15
C TYR A 77 -3.74 1.10 11.96
N VAL A 78 -4.35 -0.08 11.75
CA VAL A 78 -5.41 -0.35 10.76
C VAL A 78 -6.53 -1.13 11.44
N SER A 79 -7.64 -1.37 10.72
CA SER A 79 -8.69 -2.25 11.22
C SER A 79 -8.21 -3.72 11.21
N PRO A 80 -8.81 -4.63 11.99
CA PRO A 80 -8.27 -5.98 12.15
C PRO A 80 -8.56 -6.94 10.99
N ILE A 81 -9.21 -6.47 9.91
CA ILE A 81 -9.57 -7.24 8.71
C ILE A 81 -9.67 -6.35 7.45
N CYS A 82 -9.59 -7.00 6.27
CA CYS A 82 -9.42 -6.40 4.95
C CYS A 82 -10.44 -5.29 4.57
N THR A 83 -11.73 -5.61 4.36
CA THR A 83 -12.74 -4.64 3.90
C THR A 83 -12.83 -3.40 4.80
N PRO A 84 -12.92 -3.52 6.14
CA PRO A 84 -12.92 -2.34 7.01
C PRO A 84 -11.66 -1.47 6.83
N SER A 85 -10.46 -2.06 6.79
CA SER A 85 -9.22 -1.29 6.61
C SER A 85 -9.15 -0.59 5.26
N ARG A 86 -9.51 -1.29 4.18
CA ARG A 86 -9.53 -0.70 2.83
C ARG A 86 -10.61 0.38 2.72
N SER A 87 -11.74 0.22 3.39
CA SER A 87 -12.79 1.24 3.44
C SER A 87 -12.31 2.50 4.16
N ALA A 88 -11.59 2.33 5.27
CA ALA A 88 -11.03 3.44 6.04
C ALA A 88 -9.91 4.16 5.26
N LEU A 89 -9.06 3.40 4.56
CA LEU A 89 -8.03 3.98 3.69
C LEU A 89 -8.64 4.83 2.57
N MET A 90 -9.70 4.32 1.92
CA MET A 90 -10.31 5.03 0.80
C MET A 90 -11.15 6.22 1.24
N THR A 91 -11.80 6.19 2.41
CA THR A 91 -12.71 7.25 2.86
C THR A 91 -12.10 8.22 3.86
N GLY A 92 -11.02 7.86 4.54
CA GLY A 92 -10.52 8.56 5.72
C GLY A 92 -11.45 8.46 6.94
N LYS A 93 -12.44 7.56 6.94
CA LYS A 93 -13.43 7.42 8.01
C LYS A 93 -13.30 6.07 8.71
N HIS A 94 -13.60 6.04 10.01
CA HIS A 94 -13.77 4.75 10.69
C HIS A 94 -14.89 3.93 10.05
N PRO A 95 -14.75 2.60 9.93
CA PRO A 95 -15.72 1.74 9.23
C PRO A 95 -17.15 1.82 9.79
N ILE A 96 -17.31 2.21 11.06
CA ILE A 96 -18.62 2.45 11.71
C ILE A 96 -19.43 3.57 11.03
N HIS A 97 -18.76 4.47 10.30
CA HIS A 97 -19.41 5.56 9.56
C HIS A 97 -19.75 5.18 8.12
N THR A 98 -19.22 4.07 7.61
CA THR A 98 -19.41 3.61 6.22
C THR A 98 -20.26 2.33 6.14
N GLY A 99 -20.67 1.78 7.28
CA GLY A 99 -21.40 0.50 7.34
C GLY A 99 -20.50 -0.73 7.11
N MET A 100 -19.18 -0.54 7.07
CA MET A 100 -18.19 -1.59 6.76
C MET A 100 -17.59 -2.23 8.02
N GLN A 101 -18.18 -2.06 9.21
CA GLN A 101 -17.55 -2.48 10.48
C GLN A 101 -17.66 -3.97 10.83
N HIS A 102 -18.65 -4.71 10.31
CA HIS A 102 -19.00 -6.03 10.87
C HIS A 102 -18.10 -7.18 10.38
N GLY A 103 -17.69 -7.15 9.12
CA GLY A 103 -16.97 -8.24 8.47
C GLY A 103 -16.46 -7.84 7.09
N VAL A 104 -15.90 -8.81 6.38
CA VAL A 104 -15.49 -8.61 4.99
C VAL A 104 -16.69 -8.67 4.05
N LEU A 105 -16.52 -8.14 2.83
CA LEU A 105 -17.46 -8.34 1.74
C LEU A 105 -17.12 -9.65 1.01
N TYR A 106 -18.12 -10.50 0.79
CA TYR A 106 -18.06 -11.60 -0.17
C TYR A 106 -18.56 -11.13 -1.54
N GLY A 107 -18.08 -11.76 -2.62
CA GLY A 107 -18.39 -11.42 -4.00
C GLY A 107 -19.86 -11.51 -4.37
N ALA A 108 -20.64 -12.39 -3.71
CA ALA A 108 -22.07 -12.54 -3.95
C ALA A 108 -22.95 -11.59 -3.13
N GLU A 109 -22.37 -10.76 -2.26
CA GLU A 109 -23.16 -9.85 -1.42
C GLU A 109 -23.68 -8.63 -2.20
N PRO A 110 -24.97 -8.27 -2.07
CA PRO A 110 -25.56 -7.13 -2.77
C PRO A 110 -25.25 -5.79 -2.07
N ARG A 111 -24.01 -5.62 -1.61
CA ARG A 111 -23.54 -4.40 -0.94
C ARG A 111 -22.06 -4.13 -1.27
N GLY A 112 -21.64 -2.92 -0.96
CA GLY A 112 -20.25 -2.48 -1.08
C GLY A 112 -20.05 -1.17 -0.34
N LEU A 113 -18.88 -0.55 -0.48
CA LEU A 113 -18.62 0.77 0.08
C LEU A 113 -19.66 1.77 -0.49
N PRO A 114 -20.43 2.49 0.36
CA PRO A 114 -21.52 3.33 -0.10
C PRO A 114 -21.10 4.32 -1.20
N LEU A 115 -21.96 4.53 -2.18
CA LEU A 115 -21.68 5.38 -3.35
C LEU A 115 -21.78 6.88 -3.05
N ASN A 116 -22.36 7.26 -1.91
CA ASN A 116 -22.35 8.64 -1.41
C ASN A 116 -21.03 8.99 -0.69
N GLU A 117 -20.14 8.02 -0.49
CA GLU A 117 -18.78 8.25 0.01
C GLU A 117 -17.87 8.61 -1.16
N LYS A 118 -17.44 9.87 -1.19
CA LYS A 118 -16.34 10.30 -2.04
C LYS A 118 -15.03 9.77 -1.46
N ILE A 119 -14.23 9.09 -2.28
CA ILE A 119 -13.02 8.40 -1.84
C ILE A 119 -11.75 9.03 -2.38
N LEU A 120 -10.61 8.67 -1.78
CA LEU A 120 -9.26 9.14 -2.08
C LEU A 120 -8.97 9.31 -3.59
N PRO A 121 -9.14 8.29 -4.45
CA PRO A 121 -8.90 8.47 -5.89
C PRO A 121 -9.80 9.55 -6.51
N GLU A 122 -11.06 9.70 -6.11
CA GLU A 122 -11.94 10.76 -6.65
C GLU A 122 -11.46 12.16 -6.23
N TYR A 123 -10.96 12.31 -5.00
CA TYR A 123 -10.29 13.56 -4.57
C TYR A 123 -9.00 13.82 -5.36
N LEU A 124 -8.17 12.79 -5.58
CA LEU A 124 -6.92 12.92 -6.33
C LEU A 124 -7.17 13.22 -7.82
N GLN A 125 -8.25 12.70 -8.39
CA GLN A 125 -8.66 12.98 -9.75
C GLN A 125 -8.95 14.46 -9.97
N GLU A 126 -9.65 15.11 -9.02
CA GLU A 126 -9.89 16.57 -9.05
C GLU A 126 -8.60 17.39 -8.93
N LEU A 127 -7.56 16.81 -8.32
CA LEU A 127 -6.21 17.37 -8.26
C LEU A 127 -5.36 17.00 -9.47
N GLY A 128 -5.94 16.42 -10.52
CA GLY A 128 -5.29 16.11 -11.79
C GLY A 128 -4.41 14.85 -11.79
N TYR A 129 -4.48 14.02 -10.74
CA TYR A 129 -3.75 12.76 -10.70
C TYR A 129 -4.27 11.79 -11.76
N SER A 130 -3.36 11.00 -12.33
CA SER A 130 -3.70 9.74 -13.00
C SER A 130 -3.75 8.64 -11.95
N ASN A 131 -4.93 8.09 -11.72
CA ASN A 131 -5.15 7.10 -10.67
C ASN A 131 -5.20 5.70 -11.26
N HIS A 132 -4.38 4.79 -10.76
CA HIS A 132 -4.37 3.40 -11.16
C HIS A 132 -4.41 2.49 -9.93
N ILE A 133 -5.15 1.39 -10.04
CA ILE A 133 -5.15 0.32 -9.05
C ILE A 133 -4.65 -0.97 -9.69
N VAL A 134 -3.78 -1.67 -8.97
CA VAL A 134 -3.33 -3.01 -9.32
C VAL A 134 -3.59 -3.95 -8.14
N GLY A 135 -4.19 -5.11 -8.42
CA GLY A 135 -4.51 -6.13 -7.42
C GLY A 135 -5.90 -5.98 -6.78
N LYS A 136 -5.96 -6.23 -5.47
CA LYS A 136 -7.19 -6.41 -4.67
C LYS A 136 -7.99 -5.12 -4.50
N TRP A 137 -9.29 -5.19 -4.81
CA TRP A 137 -10.25 -4.13 -4.50
C TRP A 137 -10.95 -4.32 -3.15
N HIS A 138 -11.79 -5.36 -3.02
CA HIS A 138 -12.49 -5.79 -1.81
C HIS A 138 -13.43 -4.76 -1.14
N LEU A 139 -13.99 -3.84 -1.94
CA LEU A 139 -14.98 -2.84 -1.51
C LEU A 139 -16.33 -2.96 -2.22
N GLY A 140 -16.59 -4.15 -2.79
CA GLY A 140 -17.85 -4.53 -3.41
C GLY A 140 -17.81 -4.46 -4.94
N SER A 141 -18.57 -5.34 -5.58
CA SER A 141 -18.58 -5.47 -7.06
C SER A 141 -19.92 -5.98 -7.62
N PHE A 142 -20.99 -5.97 -6.81
CA PHE A 142 -22.30 -6.48 -7.24
C PHE A 142 -22.99 -5.62 -8.31
N LYS A 143 -22.56 -4.37 -8.48
CA LYS A 143 -22.91 -3.48 -9.59
C LYS A 143 -21.66 -2.74 -10.06
N LYS A 144 -21.67 -2.30 -11.33
CA LYS A 144 -20.53 -1.60 -11.95
C LYS A 144 -20.08 -0.39 -11.15
N GLU A 145 -21.00 0.34 -10.52
CA GLU A 145 -20.71 1.55 -9.74
C GLU A 145 -19.83 1.28 -8.51
N TYR A 146 -19.76 0.03 -8.05
CA TYR A 146 -18.91 -0.36 -6.92
C TYR A 146 -17.51 -0.80 -7.35
N THR A 147 -17.25 -1.02 -8.65
CA THR A 147 -15.94 -1.47 -9.12
C THR A 147 -14.95 -0.30 -9.23
N PRO A 148 -13.63 -0.55 -9.25
CA PRO A 148 -12.65 0.52 -9.13
C PRO A 148 -12.74 1.61 -10.21
N LEU A 149 -13.08 1.24 -11.46
CA LEU A 149 -13.20 2.19 -12.57
C LEU A 149 -14.32 3.22 -12.38
N TYR A 150 -15.33 2.89 -11.58
CA TYR A 150 -16.44 3.79 -11.25
C TYR A 150 -16.22 4.49 -9.90
N ARG A 151 -15.04 4.34 -9.30
CA ARG A 151 -14.66 4.90 -8.00
C ARG A 151 -13.36 5.69 -8.10
N GLY A 152 -13.15 6.41 -9.21
CA GLY A 152 -12.05 7.35 -9.40
C GLY A 152 -10.74 6.77 -9.94
N PHE A 153 -10.66 5.48 -10.25
CA PHE A 153 -9.49 4.89 -10.91
C PHE A 153 -9.64 4.89 -12.44
N GLU A 154 -8.59 5.29 -13.16
CA GLU A 154 -8.53 5.27 -14.63
C GLU A 154 -8.27 3.87 -15.19
N SER A 155 -7.58 3.00 -14.42
CA SER A 155 -7.38 1.60 -14.79
C SER A 155 -7.38 0.67 -13.58
N HIS A 156 -7.72 -0.59 -13.83
CA HIS A 156 -7.61 -1.69 -12.87
C HIS A 156 -7.07 -2.94 -13.57
N THR A 157 -6.08 -3.59 -12.97
CA THR A 157 -5.70 -4.96 -13.31
C THR A 157 -5.58 -5.73 -12.00
N GLY A 158 -6.42 -6.73 -11.77
CA GLY A 158 -6.49 -7.40 -10.47
C GLY A 158 -7.85 -8.08 -10.25
N TYR A 159 -8.27 -8.18 -8.99
CA TYR A 159 -9.45 -8.94 -8.60
C TYR A 159 -10.33 -8.13 -7.65
N TRP A 160 -11.61 -8.47 -7.58
CA TRP A 160 -12.59 -7.67 -6.84
C TRP A 160 -12.94 -8.23 -5.46
N THR A 161 -12.87 -9.54 -5.29
CA THR A 161 -13.23 -10.27 -4.07
C THR A 161 -12.14 -10.21 -2.99
N GLY A 162 -12.34 -10.91 -1.89
CA GLY A 162 -11.45 -10.87 -0.73
C GLY A 162 -10.16 -11.67 -0.87
N HIS A 163 -10.14 -12.69 -1.73
CA HIS A 163 -8.98 -13.53 -2.01
C HIS A 163 -9.21 -14.28 -3.33
N HIS A 164 -8.15 -14.82 -3.90
CA HIS A 164 -8.21 -15.80 -4.98
C HIS A 164 -7.03 -16.77 -4.89
N ASP A 165 -7.01 -17.81 -5.71
CA ASP A 165 -5.79 -18.58 -5.99
C ASP A 165 -4.74 -17.70 -6.68
N TYR A 166 -3.46 -17.95 -6.41
CA TYR A 166 -2.38 -17.14 -6.98
C TYR A 166 -2.05 -17.47 -8.44
N TYR A 167 -2.47 -18.64 -8.96
CA TYR A 167 -2.19 -19.07 -10.32
C TYR A 167 -3.45 -19.16 -11.16
N ASP A 168 -4.48 -19.86 -10.68
CA ASP A 168 -5.72 -20.04 -11.44
C ASP A 168 -6.69 -18.84 -11.31
N HIS A 169 -6.44 -17.95 -10.34
CA HIS A 169 -7.22 -16.75 -10.03
C HIS A 169 -8.68 -16.98 -9.72
N SER A 170 -9.06 -18.21 -9.38
CA SER A 170 -10.40 -18.50 -8.92
C SER A 170 -10.56 -18.11 -7.45
N ALA A 171 -11.75 -17.63 -7.08
CA ALA A 171 -12.13 -17.35 -5.72
C ALA A 171 -13.18 -18.38 -5.29
N VAL A 172 -12.88 -19.11 -4.20
CA VAL A 172 -13.83 -20.02 -3.55
C VAL A 172 -14.38 -19.33 -2.31
N GLU A 173 -15.64 -18.91 -2.38
CA GLU A 173 -16.38 -18.31 -1.27
C GLU A 173 -17.58 -19.19 -0.89
N THR A 174 -18.31 -18.80 0.16
CA THR A 174 -19.43 -19.58 0.70
C THR A 174 -20.50 -19.87 -0.37
N GLY A 175 -20.49 -21.10 -0.91
CA GLY A 175 -21.45 -21.56 -1.90
C GLY A 175 -21.16 -21.13 -3.35
N PHE A 176 -20.03 -20.46 -3.61
CA PHE A 176 -19.67 -19.95 -4.94
C PHE A 176 -18.21 -20.20 -5.28
N TRP A 177 -17.96 -20.52 -6.55
CA TRP A 177 -16.63 -20.65 -7.13
C TRP A 177 -16.66 -19.99 -8.51
N GLY A 178 -15.78 -19.03 -8.75
CA GLY A 178 -15.59 -18.46 -10.07
C GLY A 178 -14.21 -17.85 -10.26
N PHE A 179 -13.85 -17.57 -11.50
CA PHE A 179 -12.63 -16.83 -11.84
C PHE A 179 -12.80 -15.34 -11.49
N ASP A 180 -11.83 -14.79 -10.75
CA ASP A 180 -11.78 -13.38 -10.36
C ASP A 180 -10.41 -12.78 -10.69
N MET A 181 -10.22 -12.48 -11.98
CA MET A 181 -9.15 -11.63 -12.48
C MET A 181 -9.67 -10.75 -13.61
N ARG A 182 -9.33 -9.48 -13.56
CA ARG A 182 -9.92 -8.40 -14.35
C ARG A 182 -8.85 -7.53 -14.98
N ARG A 183 -9.18 -7.00 -16.15
CA ARG A 183 -8.52 -5.84 -16.77
C ARG A 183 -9.61 -4.83 -17.08
N GLY A 184 -9.70 -3.80 -16.26
CA GLY A 184 -10.86 -2.90 -16.24
C GLY A 184 -12.13 -3.65 -15.87
N MET A 185 -13.15 -3.60 -16.73
CA MET A 185 -14.40 -4.35 -16.55
C MET A 185 -14.35 -5.76 -17.14
N ASP A 186 -13.37 -6.05 -18.00
CA ASP A 186 -13.28 -7.31 -18.72
C ASP A 186 -12.63 -8.40 -17.87
N VAL A 187 -12.99 -9.66 -18.15
CA VAL A 187 -12.33 -10.83 -17.53
C VAL A 187 -11.00 -11.08 -18.23
N ALA A 188 -9.92 -11.21 -17.46
CA ALA A 188 -8.57 -11.35 -17.97
C ALA A 188 -8.12 -12.82 -18.03
N TRP A 189 -8.75 -13.61 -18.92
CA TRP A 189 -8.45 -15.04 -19.08
C TRP A 189 -6.99 -15.33 -19.48
N ASP A 190 -6.33 -14.39 -20.15
CA ASP A 190 -4.92 -14.45 -20.57
C ASP A 190 -3.92 -14.45 -19.40
N LEU A 191 -4.39 -14.20 -18.18
CA LEU A 191 -3.59 -14.19 -16.96
C LEU A 191 -3.63 -15.52 -16.19
N HIS A 192 -4.52 -16.44 -16.55
CA HIS A 192 -4.59 -17.77 -15.93
C HIS A 192 -3.24 -18.50 -16.00
N GLY A 193 -2.83 -19.09 -14.88
CA GLY A 193 -1.56 -19.82 -14.72
C GLY A 193 -0.35 -18.93 -14.44
N LYS A 194 -0.48 -17.60 -14.51
CA LYS A 194 0.59 -16.66 -14.13
C LYS A 194 0.43 -16.26 -12.67
N TYR A 195 1.53 -16.14 -11.94
CA TYR A 195 1.51 -15.85 -10.51
C TYR A 195 1.00 -14.43 -10.23
N SER A 196 -0.02 -14.26 -9.37
CA SER A 196 -0.69 -12.99 -9.09
C SER A 196 0.27 -11.88 -8.67
N THR A 197 1.24 -12.17 -7.80
CA THR A 197 2.22 -11.17 -7.37
C THR A 197 3.09 -10.69 -8.53
N ASP A 198 3.48 -11.58 -9.44
CA ASP A 198 4.26 -11.21 -10.63
C ASP A 198 3.41 -10.38 -11.61
N ILE A 199 2.15 -10.77 -11.85
CA ILE A 199 1.20 -9.98 -12.66
C ILE A 199 1.10 -8.55 -12.12
N PHE A 200 0.87 -8.40 -10.82
CA PHE A 200 0.68 -7.09 -10.20
C PHE A 200 1.96 -6.27 -10.23
N THR A 201 3.11 -6.92 -10.08
CA THR A 201 4.42 -6.27 -10.21
C THR A 201 4.63 -5.75 -11.62
N ASP A 202 4.45 -6.60 -12.63
CA ASP A 202 4.71 -6.26 -14.04
C ASP A 202 3.77 -5.16 -14.52
N GLU A 203 2.50 -5.20 -14.11
CA GLU A 203 1.54 -4.15 -14.42
C GLU A 203 1.91 -2.82 -13.75
N SER A 204 2.33 -2.85 -12.48
CA SER A 204 2.77 -1.65 -11.76
C SER A 204 3.99 -1.01 -12.45
N VAL A 205 4.97 -1.83 -12.85
CA VAL A 205 6.14 -1.38 -13.61
C VAL A 205 5.73 -0.84 -14.98
N ARG A 206 4.77 -1.46 -15.67
CA ARG A 206 4.25 -0.98 -16.95
C ARG A 206 3.59 0.39 -16.80
N ILE A 207 2.76 0.59 -15.78
CA ILE A 207 2.12 1.87 -15.48
C ILE A 207 3.19 2.94 -15.22
N ILE A 208 4.16 2.66 -14.34
CA ILE A 208 5.23 3.62 -14.01
C ILE A 208 6.07 4.00 -15.23
N ARG A 209 6.45 3.03 -16.06
CA ARG A 209 7.26 3.29 -17.27
C ARG A 209 6.49 4.01 -18.38
N GLY A 210 5.19 3.74 -18.48
CA GLY A 210 4.30 4.38 -19.46
C GLY A 210 3.71 5.71 -18.98
N HIS A 211 3.97 6.13 -17.74
CA HIS A 211 3.31 7.30 -17.15
C HIS A 211 3.80 8.61 -17.76
N ASN A 212 2.86 9.48 -18.11
CA ASN A 212 3.18 10.86 -18.50
C ASN A 212 3.44 11.70 -17.25
N SER A 213 4.71 11.94 -16.95
CA SER A 213 5.18 12.67 -15.76
C SER A 213 4.74 14.15 -15.68
N SER A 214 4.04 14.70 -16.69
CA SER A 214 3.38 16.01 -16.58
C SER A 214 2.16 16.00 -15.66
N ARG A 215 1.56 14.81 -15.42
CA ARG A 215 0.49 14.61 -14.44
C ARG A 215 1.05 13.88 -13.21
N PRO A 216 0.62 14.20 -11.98
CA PRO A 216 0.98 13.39 -10.83
C PRO A 216 0.33 11.99 -10.94
N LEU A 217 0.99 10.98 -10.38
CA LEU A 217 0.57 9.58 -10.45
C LEU A 217 0.05 9.18 -9.08
N PHE A 218 -1.10 8.51 -9.01
CA PHE A 218 -1.50 7.74 -7.85
C PHE A 218 -1.59 6.27 -8.25
N LEU A 219 -0.70 5.45 -7.71
CA LEU A 219 -0.68 4.01 -7.95
C LEU A 219 -0.95 3.28 -6.63
N TYR A 220 -2.14 2.69 -6.52
CA TYR A 220 -2.51 1.83 -5.41
C TYR A 220 -2.26 0.36 -5.79
N ILE A 221 -1.34 -0.30 -5.08
CA ILE A 221 -0.93 -1.69 -5.31
C ILE A 221 -1.45 -2.53 -4.14
N GLY A 222 -2.63 -3.12 -4.28
CA GLY A 222 -3.20 -4.05 -3.32
C GLY A 222 -2.73 -5.47 -3.61
N HIS A 223 -1.58 -5.88 -3.09
CA HIS A 223 -1.10 -7.24 -3.30
C HIS A 223 -2.04 -8.28 -2.67
N VAL A 224 -2.11 -9.47 -3.28
CA VAL A 224 -2.65 -10.69 -2.63
C VAL A 224 -1.66 -11.25 -1.62
N ALA A 225 -0.35 -11.04 -1.85
CA ALA A 225 0.70 -11.46 -0.94
C ALA A 225 0.58 -10.69 0.39
N VAL A 226 0.56 -11.36 1.54
CA VAL A 226 0.85 -12.78 1.83
C VAL A 226 -0.39 -13.54 2.36
N HIS A 227 -1.59 -13.12 1.94
CA HIS A 227 -2.86 -13.70 2.34
C HIS A 227 -3.01 -15.14 1.83
N SER A 228 -3.74 -15.95 2.60
CA SER A 228 -4.08 -17.32 2.22
C SER A 228 -4.98 -17.35 0.98
N ALA A 229 -4.70 -18.23 0.04
CA ALA A 229 -5.51 -18.46 -1.14
C ALA A 229 -6.74 -19.35 -0.82
N ASN A 230 -7.18 -20.15 -1.80
CA ASN A 230 -8.31 -21.04 -1.65
C ASN A 230 -8.02 -22.22 -0.68
N PRO A 231 -9.06 -22.83 -0.07
CA PRO A 231 -8.89 -23.91 0.91
C PRO A 231 -8.11 -25.13 0.42
N TYR A 232 -8.14 -25.42 -0.89
CA TYR A 232 -7.43 -26.56 -1.48
C TYR A 232 -5.92 -26.33 -1.62
N SER A 233 -5.48 -25.08 -1.65
CA SER A 233 -4.07 -24.70 -1.74
C SER A 233 -3.85 -23.36 -1.03
N PRO A 234 -3.82 -23.31 0.32
CA PRO A 234 -3.87 -22.04 1.04
C PRO A 234 -2.63 -21.15 0.88
N LEU A 235 -1.45 -21.73 0.67
CA LEU A 235 -0.20 -20.97 0.48
C LEU A 235 0.49 -21.44 -0.81
N PRO A 236 -0.05 -21.10 -1.99
CA PRO A 236 0.55 -21.45 -3.28
C PRO A 236 1.77 -20.56 -3.50
N ALA A 237 2.95 -21.15 -3.38
CA ALA A 237 4.22 -20.46 -3.48
C ALA A 237 5.10 -21.17 -4.52
N PRO A 238 6.00 -20.46 -5.24
CA PRO A 238 6.93 -21.10 -6.15
C PRO A 238 7.84 -22.10 -5.41
N ASP A 239 7.81 -23.38 -5.81
CA ASP A 239 8.54 -24.46 -5.13
C ASP A 239 10.05 -24.19 -5.03
N GLU A 240 10.63 -23.57 -6.06
CA GLU A 240 12.05 -23.17 -6.09
C GLU A 240 12.41 -22.15 -5.00
N LEU A 241 11.47 -21.29 -4.59
CA LEU A 241 11.67 -20.35 -3.48
C LEU A 241 11.45 -21.04 -2.14
N VAL A 242 10.43 -21.91 -2.03
CA VAL A 242 10.18 -22.69 -0.81
C VAL A 242 11.42 -23.53 -0.44
N ALA A 243 12.10 -24.10 -1.43
CA ALA A 243 13.31 -24.90 -1.26
C ALA A 243 14.51 -24.11 -0.68
N LYS A 244 14.53 -22.78 -0.82
CA LYS A 244 15.62 -21.93 -0.29
C LYS A 244 15.55 -21.74 1.23
N PHE A 245 14.37 -21.87 1.83
CA PHE A 245 14.16 -21.64 3.28
C PHE A 245 14.46 -22.89 4.12
N THR A 246 15.66 -23.45 3.99
CA THR A 246 16.04 -24.72 4.64
C THR A 246 16.13 -24.63 6.17
N THR A 247 16.38 -23.43 6.70
CA THR A 247 16.52 -23.15 8.15
C THR A 247 15.18 -23.04 8.87
N ILE A 248 14.08 -22.81 8.14
CA ILE A 248 12.74 -22.73 8.73
C ILE A 248 12.18 -24.15 8.85
N GLU A 249 11.95 -24.69 10.03
CA GLU A 249 11.46 -26.08 10.16
C GLU A 249 10.02 -26.26 9.64
N ASN A 250 9.14 -25.31 9.94
CA ASN A 250 7.73 -25.39 9.58
C ASN A 250 7.53 -25.18 8.06
N PHE A 251 6.98 -26.19 7.38
CA PHE A 251 6.80 -26.14 5.92
C PHE A 251 5.84 -25.04 5.45
N ASN A 252 4.75 -24.77 6.17
CA ASN A 252 3.84 -23.67 5.84
C ASN A 252 4.51 -22.30 6.01
N ARG A 253 5.40 -22.15 7.00
CA ARG A 253 6.22 -20.95 7.16
C ARG A 253 7.22 -20.79 6.02
N ARG A 254 7.79 -21.87 5.47
CA ARG A 254 8.60 -21.80 4.22
C ARG A 254 7.79 -21.32 3.03
N LYS A 255 6.56 -21.84 2.87
CA LYS A 255 5.63 -21.39 1.82
C LYS A 255 5.30 -19.92 1.98
N PHE A 256 4.92 -19.49 3.18
CA PHE A 256 4.70 -18.08 3.50
C PHE A 256 5.94 -17.21 3.19
N ALA A 257 7.13 -17.65 3.58
CA ALA A 257 8.38 -16.94 3.30
C ALA A 257 8.66 -16.78 1.80
N ALA A 258 8.35 -17.81 1.00
CA ALA A 258 8.44 -17.74 -0.45
C ALA A 258 7.45 -16.73 -1.06
N ILE A 259 6.20 -16.68 -0.58
CA ILE A 259 5.22 -15.67 -1.00
C ILE A 259 5.69 -14.26 -0.61
N LEU A 260 6.22 -14.09 0.60
CA LEU A 260 6.77 -12.82 1.08
C LEU A 260 7.99 -12.38 0.27
N THR A 261 8.84 -13.32 -0.15
CA THR A 261 9.97 -13.02 -1.04
C THR A 261 9.48 -12.43 -2.36
N LYS A 262 8.40 -12.96 -2.95
CA LYS A 262 7.80 -12.40 -4.16
C LYS A 262 7.25 -10.99 -3.95
N LEU A 263 6.68 -10.70 -2.76
CA LEU A 263 6.25 -9.35 -2.39
C LEU A 263 7.45 -8.39 -2.25
N ASP A 264 8.52 -8.83 -1.59
CA ASP A 264 9.76 -8.04 -1.46
C ASP A 264 10.37 -7.73 -2.84
N GLU A 265 10.47 -8.72 -3.73
CA GLU A 265 10.90 -8.55 -5.12
C GLU A 265 10.02 -7.54 -5.87
N SER A 266 8.69 -7.56 -5.64
CA SER A 266 7.76 -6.58 -6.21
C SER A 266 8.10 -5.16 -5.79
N VAL A 267 8.29 -4.93 -4.48
CA VAL A 267 8.67 -3.61 -3.94
C VAL A 267 9.98 -3.13 -4.58
N GLY A 268 10.99 -3.99 -4.68
CA GLY A 268 12.25 -3.68 -5.35
C GLY A 268 12.07 -3.27 -6.80
N LYS A 269 11.27 -4.02 -7.57
CA LYS A 269 10.97 -3.73 -8.98
C LYS A 269 10.19 -2.42 -9.16
N VAL A 270 9.24 -2.12 -8.27
CA VAL A 270 8.49 -0.85 -8.27
C VAL A 270 9.42 0.34 -8.02
N VAL A 271 10.26 0.27 -6.98
CA VAL A 271 11.24 1.32 -6.67
C VAL A 271 12.24 1.49 -7.81
N ALA A 272 12.75 0.40 -8.37
CA ALA A 272 13.66 0.42 -9.52
C ALA A 272 12.99 1.04 -10.76
N ALA A 273 11.71 0.75 -11.00
CA ALA A 273 10.95 1.37 -12.09
C ALA A 273 10.86 2.89 -11.91
N LEU A 274 10.48 3.36 -10.72
CA LEU A 274 10.44 4.80 -10.40
C LEU A 274 11.80 5.47 -10.59
N GLN A 275 12.88 4.81 -10.16
CA GLN A 275 14.24 5.31 -10.34
C GLN A 275 14.59 5.41 -11.83
N SER A 276 14.33 4.36 -12.61
CA SER A 276 14.62 4.33 -14.05
C SER A 276 13.80 5.35 -14.85
N SER A 277 12.56 5.61 -14.43
CA SER A 277 11.68 6.64 -15.00
C SER A 277 11.98 8.05 -14.49
N LYS A 278 12.99 8.24 -13.63
CA LYS A 278 13.34 9.52 -12.99
C LYS A 278 12.20 10.13 -12.15
N MET A 279 11.30 9.29 -11.64
CA MET A 279 10.15 9.67 -10.82
C MET A 279 10.40 9.51 -9.32
N LEU A 280 11.40 8.70 -8.91
CA LEU A 280 11.61 8.34 -7.51
C LEU A 280 11.78 9.56 -6.58
N LYS A 281 12.53 10.57 -7.01
CA LYS A 281 12.78 11.79 -6.19
C LYS A 281 11.51 12.61 -5.91
N ASP A 282 10.53 12.52 -6.80
CA ASP A 282 9.25 13.23 -6.70
C ASP A 282 8.14 12.29 -6.21
N SER A 283 8.47 11.13 -5.63
CA SER A 283 7.49 10.13 -5.22
C SER A 283 7.41 9.97 -3.70
N LEU A 284 6.19 9.99 -3.16
CA LEU A 284 5.87 9.44 -1.85
C LEU A 284 5.53 7.96 -2.00
N ILE A 285 6.32 7.09 -1.39
CA ILE A 285 6.06 5.65 -1.35
C ILE A 285 5.59 5.28 0.05
N VAL A 286 4.41 4.67 0.16
CA VAL A 286 3.86 4.13 1.40
C VAL A 286 3.79 2.63 1.26
N PHE A 287 4.44 1.90 2.17
CA PHE A 287 4.28 0.45 2.32
C PHE A 287 3.55 0.17 3.63
N THR A 288 2.49 -0.64 3.57
CA THR A 288 1.68 -0.98 4.74
C THR A 288 1.03 -2.36 4.58
N THR A 289 0.38 -2.83 5.65
CA THR A 289 -0.51 -4.00 5.65
C THR A 289 -1.96 -3.57 5.88
N ASP A 290 -2.94 -4.32 5.35
CA ASP A 290 -4.35 -4.03 5.62
C ASP A 290 -4.84 -4.54 6.98
N ASN A 291 -4.18 -5.53 7.57
CA ASN A 291 -4.38 -5.99 8.94
C ASN A 291 -3.15 -6.76 9.45
N GLY A 292 -3.10 -7.04 10.75
CA GLY A 292 -2.05 -7.92 11.27
C GLY A 292 -2.20 -9.36 10.77
N GLY A 293 -1.13 -10.14 10.88
CA GLY A 293 -1.02 -11.45 10.26
C GLY A 293 -1.91 -12.52 10.89
N PRO A 294 -2.41 -13.51 10.12
CA PRO A 294 -3.03 -14.74 10.63
C PRO A 294 -1.96 -15.68 11.22
N ALA A 295 -1.44 -15.30 12.39
CA ALA A 295 -0.44 -16.08 13.13
C ALA A 295 -1.03 -17.35 13.77
N ALA A 296 -0.13 -18.22 14.25
CA ALA A 296 -0.47 -19.45 14.97
C ALA A 296 -1.43 -20.40 14.21
N GLY A 297 -1.34 -20.44 12.88
CA GLY A 297 -2.15 -21.31 12.02
C GLY A 297 -3.57 -20.81 11.74
N PHE A 298 -3.91 -19.60 12.19
CA PHE A 298 -5.20 -18.98 11.87
C PHE A 298 -5.37 -18.79 10.35
N ASN A 299 -6.58 -19.00 9.82
CA ASN A 299 -6.89 -18.88 8.38
C ASN A 299 -5.91 -19.62 7.44
N SER A 300 -5.36 -20.78 7.86
CA SER A 300 -4.42 -21.58 7.07
C SER A 300 -3.19 -20.79 6.59
N ASN A 301 -2.77 -19.79 7.36
CA ASN A 301 -1.59 -18.98 7.10
C ASN A 301 -0.46 -19.33 8.08
N ALA A 302 0.70 -18.72 7.90
CA ALA A 302 1.87 -18.90 8.76
C ALA A 302 2.57 -17.57 9.09
N ALA A 303 1.84 -16.46 9.09
CA ALA A 303 2.34 -15.14 9.51
C ALA A 303 2.80 -15.10 10.97
N SER A 304 3.51 -14.04 11.36
CA SER A 304 3.95 -13.83 12.75
C SER A 304 3.72 -12.39 13.19
N ASN A 305 3.07 -12.22 14.35
CA ASN A 305 2.82 -10.91 14.96
C ASN A 305 3.68 -10.63 16.19
N TRP A 306 4.64 -11.50 16.50
CA TRP A 306 5.49 -11.32 17.68
C TRP A 306 6.16 -9.92 17.68
N PRO A 307 6.28 -9.23 18.82
CA PRO A 307 5.84 -9.60 20.16
C PRO A 307 4.40 -9.16 20.48
N LEU A 308 3.63 -8.67 19.51
CA LEU A 308 2.26 -8.23 19.72
C LEU A 308 1.37 -9.39 20.15
N ARG A 309 0.41 -9.08 21.02
CA ARG A 309 -0.68 -10.02 21.35
C ARG A 309 -1.71 -10.02 20.23
N GLY A 310 -2.31 -11.20 20.01
CA GLY A 310 -3.44 -11.36 19.10
C GLY A 310 -3.04 -11.77 17.68
N VAL A 311 -4.06 -11.86 16.84
CA VAL A 311 -4.03 -12.34 15.46
C VAL A 311 -4.98 -11.50 14.59
N ARG A 312 -4.99 -11.68 13.27
CA ARG A 312 -6.06 -11.19 12.40
C ARG A 312 -7.45 -11.39 13.05
N LYS A 313 -8.37 -10.43 12.86
CA LYS A 313 -9.66 -10.31 13.59
C LYS A 313 -9.59 -9.87 15.05
N SER A 314 -8.41 -9.60 15.62
CA SER A 314 -8.27 -9.03 16.97
C SER A 314 -7.53 -7.70 16.97
N VAL A 315 -7.67 -6.92 18.05
CA VAL A 315 -6.85 -5.72 18.28
C VAL A 315 -5.45 -6.16 18.72
N GLN A 316 -4.44 -5.80 17.93
CA GLN A 316 -3.05 -6.16 18.21
C GLN A 316 -2.31 -5.02 18.90
N LEU A 317 -1.72 -5.32 20.04
CA LEU A 317 -1.01 -4.36 20.89
C LEU A 317 0.23 -5.02 21.47
N PHE A 318 1.25 -4.21 21.72
CA PHE A 318 2.39 -4.67 22.53
C PHE A 318 1.86 -5.10 23.91
N PRO A 319 2.29 -6.26 24.42
CA PRO A 319 1.99 -6.63 25.80
C PRO A 319 2.44 -5.48 26.72
N ASN A 320 1.54 -5.00 27.58
CA ASN A 320 1.93 -4.07 28.63
C ASN A 320 3.10 -4.70 29.42
N LEU A 321 4.26 -4.03 29.44
CA LEU A 321 5.40 -4.38 30.31
C LEU A 321 5.03 -4.34 31.81
N TYR A 322 3.79 -3.98 32.15
CA TYR A 322 3.24 -3.85 33.50
C TYR A 322 2.19 -4.91 33.87
N SER A 323 2.18 -6.09 33.25
CA SER A 323 1.31 -7.19 33.71
C SER A 323 1.86 -7.98 34.91
N ASN A 324 2.88 -7.46 35.62
CA ASN A 324 3.39 -8.02 36.89
C ASN A 324 3.02 -7.18 38.13
N LEU A 325 2.04 -6.28 38.00
CA LEU A 325 1.47 -5.55 39.14
C LEU A 325 -0.04 -5.77 39.14
N PHE A 326 -0.48 -6.97 39.54
CA PHE A 326 -1.70 -7.29 40.29
C PHE A 326 -1.69 -8.78 40.64
#